data_AF-A0A0W0XVT1-F1
#
_entry.id   AF-A0A0W0XVT1-F1
#
_cell.length_a   1.000
_cell.length_b   1.000
_cell.length_c   1.000
_cell.angle_alpha   90.00
_cell.angle_beta   90.00
_cell.angle_gamma   90.00
#
_symmetry.space_group_name_H-M   'P 1'
#
loop_
_entity.id
_entity.type
_entity.pdbx_description
1 polymer ?
#
loop_
_entity_poly.entity_id
_entity_poly.type
_entity_poly.pdbx_seq_one_letter_code
_entity_poly.pdbx_strand_id
1 'polypeptide(L)'
;MKHFASHQKGFSLIEVLVSSFVLALGLLGIASLQMNAIRYNQTAQLRSIAIAQAGNMVDRMMANSAGIQSGAYNNVSGTPSLPSCTTCSAGQIAQRDVHIWNSTNSTLLPQGQGTITRNGNQFTVIMRWDNERTGVNGTGCSGDADVDLTCLIMEVEL
;
A
#
# COMPACT_ATOMS: atom_id res chain seq x y z
N MET A 1 -54.62 53.50 9.96
CA MET A 1 -53.68 52.39 9.71
C MET A 1 -52.37 52.73 10.42
N LYS A 2 -52.00 51.98 11.48
CA LYS A 2 -50.74 52.21 12.21
C LYS A 2 -49.63 51.42 11.51
N HIS A 3 -48.72 52.11 10.83
CA HIS A 3 -47.48 51.51 10.33
C HIS A 3 -46.54 51.29 11.52
N PHE A 4 -46.30 50.03 11.89
CA PHE A 4 -45.18 49.68 12.77
C PHE A 4 -43.89 49.87 11.98
N ALA A 5 -43.10 50.89 12.33
CA ALA A 5 -41.76 51.04 11.82
C ALA A 5 -40.88 49.93 12.44
N SER A 6 -40.58 48.91 11.62
CA SER A 6 -39.62 47.86 11.96
C SER A 6 -38.24 48.50 12.13
N HIS A 7 -37.73 48.52 13.36
CA HIS A 7 -36.35 48.94 13.62
C HIS A 7 -35.42 47.86 13.04
N GLN A 8 -34.75 48.17 11.92
CA GLN A 8 -33.63 47.34 11.46
C GLN A 8 -32.55 47.38 12.55
N LYS A 9 -32.40 46.27 13.28
CA LYS A 9 -31.21 46.03 14.09
C LYS A 9 -30.09 45.70 13.11
N GLY A 10 -29.34 46.71 12.70
CA GLY A 10 -28.13 46.51 11.89
C GLY A 10 -27.18 45.56 12.61
N PHE A 11 -26.54 44.66 11.85
CA PHE A 11 -25.50 43.76 12.33
C PHE A 11 -24.46 44.57 13.12
N SER A 12 -24.20 44.17 14.36
CA SER A 12 -23.11 44.77 15.12
C SER A 12 -21.77 44.33 14.50
N LEU A 13 -20.77 45.22 14.46
CA LEU A 13 -19.41 44.87 14.01
C LEU A 13 -18.87 43.63 14.76
N ILE A 14 -19.28 43.46 16.02
CA ILE A 14 -18.91 42.31 16.86
C ILE A 14 -19.52 41.00 16.36
N GLU A 15 -20.69 41.04 15.73
CA GLU A 15 -21.40 39.84 15.24
C GLU A 15 -20.70 39.26 14.01
N VAL A 16 -20.23 40.14 13.11
CA VAL A 16 -19.43 39.75 11.94
C VAL A 16 -18.06 39.21 12.39
N LEU A 17 -17.43 39.84 13.39
CA LEU A 17 -16.17 39.36 13.96
C LEU A 17 -16.31 37.98 14.61
N VAL A 18 -17.35 37.77 15.43
CA VAL A 18 -17.61 36.46 16.04
C VAL A 18 -17.95 35.41 14.97
N SER A 19 -18.76 35.75 13.97
CA SER A 19 -19.14 34.82 12.89
C SER A 19 -17.93 34.39 12.05
N SER A 20 -17.07 35.36 11.66
CA SER A 20 -15.83 35.08 10.94
C SER A 20 -14.83 34.28 11.78
N PHE A 21 -14.75 34.53 13.09
CA PHE A 21 -13.92 33.75 14.01
C PHE A 21 -14.38 32.29 14.11
N VAL A 22 -15.68 32.05 14.31
CA VAL A 22 -16.26 30.70 14.35
C VAL A 22 -16.07 29.98 13.02
N LEU A 23 -16.28 30.68 11.90
CA LEU A 23 -16.03 30.14 10.56
C LEU A 23 -14.57 29.73 10.37
N ALA A 24 -13.62 30.58 10.81
CA ALA A 24 -12.19 30.28 10.71
C ALA A 24 -11.83 28.99 11.50
N LEU A 25 -12.36 28.83 12.71
CA LEU A 25 -12.17 27.59 13.50
C LEU A 25 -12.78 26.37 12.78
N GLY A 26 -13.97 26.51 12.21
CA GLY A 26 -14.62 25.45 11.43
C GLY A 26 -13.79 25.01 10.23
N LEU A 27 -13.22 25.95 9.47
CA LEU A 27 -12.38 25.66 8.31
C LEU A 27 -11.07 24.95 8.70
N LEU A 28 -10.44 25.33 9.83
CA LEU A 28 -9.26 24.63 10.35
C LEU A 28 -9.59 23.18 10.75
N GLY A 29 -10.78 22.96 11.33
CA GLY A 29 -11.28 21.61 11.63
C GLY A 29 -11.42 20.75 10.37
N ILE A 30 -12.04 21.28 9.32
CA ILE A 30 -12.21 20.57 8.04
C ILE A 30 -10.84 20.29 7.39
N ALA A 31 -9.92 21.25 7.41
CA ALA A 31 -8.58 21.07 6.85
C ALA A 31 -7.83 19.92 7.52
N SER A 32 -7.92 19.80 8.86
CA SER A 32 -7.34 18.68 9.60
C SER A 32 -7.92 17.33 9.17
N LEU A 33 -9.25 17.25 9.07
CA LEU A 33 -9.93 16.04 8.60
C LEU A 33 -9.52 15.68 7.16
N GLN A 34 -9.39 16.67 6.28
CA GLN A 34 -8.98 16.47 4.90
C GLN A 34 -7.56 15.90 4.80
N MET A 35 -6.61 16.41 5.59
CA MET A 35 -5.24 15.86 5.63
C MET A 35 -5.23 14.40 6.09
N ASN A 36 -6.00 14.07 7.12
CA ASN A 36 -6.10 12.69 7.60
C ASN A 36 -6.74 11.78 6.55
N ALA A 37 -7.81 12.24 5.88
CA ALA A 37 -8.46 11.49 4.81
C ALA A 37 -7.50 11.16 3.66
N ILE A 38 -6.65 12.11 3.26
CA ILE A 38 -5.63 11.88 2.22
C ILE A 38 -4.63 10.81 2.68
N ARG A 39 -4.13 10.89 3.92
CA ARG A 39 -3.19 9.90 4.47
C ARG A 39 -3.80 8.50 4.49
N TYR A 40 -5.02 8.35 4.98
CA TYR A 40 -5.72 7.07 4.99
C TYR A 40 -5.95 6.52 3.58
N ASN A 41 -6.30 7.38 2.63
CA ASN A 41 -6.51 6.99 1.23
C ASN A 41 -5.21 6.46 0.60
N GLN A 42 -4.07 7.12 0.84
CA GLN A 42 -2.76 6.67 0.37
C GLN A 42 -2.39 5.30 0.93
N THR A 43 -2.53 5.08 2.25
CA THR A 43 -2.26 3.78 2.86
C THR A 43 -3.19 2.68 2.31
N ALA A 44 -4.48 2.98 2.12
CA ALA A 44 -5.42 2.03 1.51
C ALA A 44 -5.05 1.69 0.06
N GLN A 45 -4.59 2.69 -0.71
CA GLN A 45 -4.12 2.48 -2.08
C GLN A 45 -2.89 1.58 -2.12
N LEU A 46 -1.87 1.84 -1.30
CA LEU A 46 -0.66 1.00 -1.23
C LEU A 46 -0.99 -0.43 -0.84
N ARG A 47 -1.88 -0.63 0.15
CA ARG A 47 -2.33 -1.96 0.54
C ARG A 47 -3.08 -2.68 -0.59
N SER A 48 -3.89 -1.96 -1.36
CA SER A 48 -4.60 -2.52 -2.53
C SER A 48 -3.63 -2.97 -3.62
N ILE A 49 -2.59 -2.17 -3.89
CA ILE A 49 -1.50 -2.52 -4.81
C ILE A 49 -0.77 -3.78 -4.30
N ALA A 50 -0.43 -3.85 -3.01
CA ALA A 50 0.24 -5.01 -2.42
C ALA A 50 -0.61 -6.29 -2.55
N ILE A 51 -1.92 -6.21 -2.33
CA ILE A 51 -2.84 -7.35 -2.52
C ILE A 51 -2.84 -7.81 -3.99
N ALA A 52 -2.93 -6.86 -4.92
CA ALA A 52 -2.89 -7.18 -6.34
C ALA A 52 -1.54 -7.81 -6.77
N GLN A 53 -0.42 -7.35 -6.22
CA GLN A 53 0.90 -7.91 -6.52
C GLN A 53 1.12 -9.28 -5.88
N ALA A 54 0.58 -9.52 -4.67
CA ALA A 54 0.59 -10.85 -4.06
C ALA A 54 -0.19 -11.85 -4.93
N GLY A 55 -1.43 -11.49 -5.33
CA GLY A 55 -2.24 -12.30 -6.24
C GLY A 55 -1.56 -12.53 -7.59
N ASN A 56 -0.95 -11.50 -8.19
CA ASN A 56 -0.23 -11.65 -9.45
C ASN A 56 0.89 -12.67 -9.38
N MET A 57 1.63 -12.74 -8.26
CA MET A 57 2.67 -13.76 -8.09
C MET A 57 2.08 -15.16 -7.90
N VAL A 58 1.00 -15.31 -7.13
CA VAL A 58 0.29 -16.59 -6.99
C VAL A 58 -0.19 -17.08 -8.37
N ASP A 59 -0.80 -16.23 -9.17
CA ASP A 59 -1.25 -16.57 -10.53
C ASP A 59 -0.09 -17.03 -11.43
N ARG A 60 1.07 -16.37 -11.37
CA ARG A 60 2.28 -16.77 -12.10
C ARG A 60 2.83 -18.12 -11.64
N MET A 61 2.84 -18.36 -10.33
CA MET A 61 3.23 -19.66 -9.78
C MET A 61 2.31 -20.77 -10.29
N MET A 62 1.00 -20.55 -10.25
CA MET A 62 0.01 -21.50 -10.76
C MET A 62 0.19 -21.78 -12.26
N ALA A 63 0.47 -20.75 -13.06
CA ALA A 63 0.75 -20.91 -14.48
C ALA A 63 2.05 -21.69 -14.77
N ASN A 64 3.01 -21.66 -13.84
CA ASN A 64 4.28 -22.38 -13.91
C ASN A 64 4.34 -23.52 -12.86
N SER A 65 3.38 -24.44 -12.92
CA SER A 65 3.30 -25.59 -12.00
C SER A 65 4.55 -26.48 -12.02
N ALA A 66 5.23 -26.58 -13.17
CA ALA A 66 6.52 -27.27 -13.27
C ALA A 66 7.60 -26.59 -12.40
N GLY A 67 7.57 -25.26 -12.29
CA GLY A 67 8.47 -24.48 -11.44
C GLY A 67 8.18 -24.66 -9.95
N ILE A 68 6.90 -24.81 -9.59
CA ILE A 68 6.47 -25.20 -8.24
C ILE A 68 7.05 -26.58 -7.89
N GLN A 69 6.84 -27.57 -8.76
CA GLN A 69 7.30 -28.95 -8.54
C GLN A 69 8.83 -29.05 -8.47
N SER A 70 9.56 -28.25 -9.25
CA SER A 70 11.02 -28.19 -9.20
C SER A 70 11.57 -27.37 -8.02
N GLY A 71 10.70 -26.78 -7.20
CA GLY A 71 11.08 -25.98 -6.04
C GLY A 71 11.61 -24.58 -6.34
N ALA A 72 11.38 -24.05 -7.55
CA ALA A 72 11.93 -22.76 -7.98
C ALA A 72 11.36 -21.56 -7.21
N TYR A 73 10.22 -21.75 -6.53
CA TYR A 73 9.56 -20.72 -5.71
C TYR A 73 9.69 -20.94 -4.20
N ASN A 74 10.47 -21.93 -3.74
CA ASN A 74 10.49 -22.35 -2.32
C ASN A 74 11.07 -21.30 -1.37
N ASN A 75 11.99 -20.47 -1.85
CA ASN A 75 12.68 -19.46 -1.08
C ASN A 75 13.06 -18.27 -1.97
N VAL A 76 12.07 -17.44 -2.27
CA VAL A 76 12.24 -16.25 -3.11
C VAL A 76 12.50 -15.04 -2.22
N SER A 77 13.59 -14.32 -2.51
CA SER A 77 13.91 -13.06 -1.88
C SER A 77 14.66 -12.15 -2.86
N GLY A 78 14.37 -10.84 -2.81
CA GLY A 78 15.04 -9.84 -3.63
C GLY A 78 14.76 -9.98 -5.14
N THR A 79 15.54 -9.27 -5.95
CA THR A 79 15.38 -9.24 -7.41
C THR A 79 16.49 -10.04 -8.07
N PRO A 80 16.25 -11.27 -8.54
CA PRO A 80 17.26 -12.05 -9.23
C PRO A 80 17.62 -11.40 -10.58
N SER A 81 18.73 -11.82 -11.19
CA SER A 81 19.06 -11.40 -12.55
C SER A 81 18.02 -11.87 -13.55
N LEU A 82 17.79 -11.09 -14.60
CA LEU A 82 16.91 -11.49 -15.69
C LEU A 82 17.57 -12.64 -16.48
N PRO A 83 16.92 -13.79 -16.67
CA PRO A 83 17.51 -14.91 -17.40
C PRO A 83 17.54 -14.61 -18.90
N SER A 84 18.65 -14.94 -19.56
CA SER A 84 18.81 -14.89 -21.01
C SER A 84 18.36 -16.22 -21.63
N CYS A 85 17.06 -16.37 -21.89
CA CYS A 85 16.51 -17.56 -22.54
C CYS A 85 15.53 -17.20 -23.67
N THR A 86 15.63 -17.93 -24.79
CA THR A 86 14.66 -17.87 -25.90
C THR A 86 13.57 -18.93 -25.73
N THR A 87 13.94 -20.10 -25.20
CA THR A 87 13.03 -21.13 -24.71
C THR A 87 13.44 -21.41 -23.28
N CYS A 88 12.60 -21.01 -22.32
CA CYS A 88 12.96 -20.98 -20.92
C CYS A 88 12.53 -22.27 -20.22
N SER A 89 13.40 -22.83 -19.38
CA SER A 89 13.01 -23.90 -18.45
C SER A 89 12.04 -23.35 -17.40
N ALA A 90 11.33 -24.24 -16.70
CA ALA A 90 10.42 -23.84 -15.61
C ALA A 90 11.12 -23.01 -14.52
N GLY A 91 12.38 -23.32 -14.21
CA GLY A 91 13.18 -22.52 -13.27
C GLY A 91 13.56 -21.14 -13.82
N GLN A 92 13.86 -21.03 -15.12
CA GLN A 92 14.12 -19.73 -15.76
C GLN A 92 12.85 -18.87 -15.86
N ILE A 93 11.69 -19.50 -16.10
CA ILE A 93 10.40 -18.80 -16.04
C ILE A 93 10.18 -18.23 -14.63
N ALA A 94 10.37 -19.04 -13.59
CA ALA A 94 10.26 -18.58 -12.20
C ALA A 94 11.23 -17.43 -11.88
N GLN A 95 12.50 -17.54 -12.30
CA GLN A 95 13.49 -16.47 -12.12
C GLN A 95 13.05 -15.17 -12.81
N ARG A 96 12.51 -15.27 -14.03
CA ARG A 96 11.97 -14.12 -14.77
C ARG A 96 10.76 -13.51 -14.07
N ASP A 97 9.84 -14.35 -13.59
CA ASP A 97 8.64 -13.92 -12.87
C ASP A 97 9.01 -13.15 -11.62
N VAL A 98 9.93 -13.67 -10.81
CA VAL A 98 10.43 -12.99 -9.61
C VAL A 98 11.15 -11.69 -9.96
N HIS A 99 11.98 -11.67 -11.00
CA HIS A 99 12.67 -10.46 -11.45
C HIS A 99 11.67 -9.37 -11.82
N ILE A 100 10.68 -9.69 -12.66
CA ILE A 100 9.67 -8.72 -13.10
C ILE A 100 8.82 -8.27 -11.92
N TRP A 101 8.38 -9.20 -11.08
CA TRP A 101 7.56 -8.89 -9.91
C TRP A 101 8.27 -7.95 -8.94
N ASN A 102 9.48 -8.26 -8.50
CA ASN A 102 10.19 -7.41 -7.55
C ASN A 102 10.71 -6.11 -8.16
N SER A 103 11.06 -6.10 -9.45
CA SER A 103 11.32 -4.84 -10.16
C SER A 103 10.06 -3.96 -10.18
N THR A 104 8.90 -4.54 -10.46
CA THR A 104 7.62 -3.80 -10.47
C THR A 104 7.27 -3.32 -9.06
N ASN A 105 7.40 -4.17 -8.04
CA ASN A 105 7.13 -3.83 -6.65
C ASN A 105 7.95 -2.63 -6.18
N SER A 106 9.23 -2.57 -6.53
CA SER A 106 10.10 -1.44 -6.16
C SER A 106 9.69 -0.11 -6.79
N THR A 107 8.91 -0.15 -7.88
CA THR A 107 8.37 1.06 -8.56
C THR A 107 6.99 1.45 -8.06
N LEU A 108 6.13 0.47 -7.73
CA LEU A 108 4.75 0.71 -7.32
C LEU A 108 4.60 0.98 -5.83
N LEU A 109 5.48 0.40 -5.01
CA LEU A 109 5.46 0.49 -3.57
C LEU A 109 6.78 1.10 -3.07
N PRO A 110 6.75 1.99 -2.07
CA PRO A 110 7.96 2.56 -1.51
C PRO A 110 8.79 1.47 -0.84
N GLN A 111 10.05 1.28 -1.26
CA GLN A 111 10.87 0.15 -0.81
C GLN A 111 10.17 -1.21 -1.00
N GLY A 112 9.34 -1.30 -2.05
CA GLY A 112 8.50 -2.45 -2.32
C GLY A 112 9.31 -3.71 -2.61
N GLN A 113 9.06 -4.75 -1.83
CA GLN A 113 9.70 -6.05 -2.03
C GLN A 113 8.78 -7.20 -1.65
N GLY A 114 8.88 -8.27 -2.41
CA GLY A 114 8.12 -9.49 -2.23
C GLY A 114 9.03 -10.69 -1.93
N THR A 115 8.61 -11.55 -1.02
CA THR A 115 9.28 -12.81 -0.71
C THR A 115 8.29 -13.97 -0.77
N ILE A 116 8.80 -15.17 -1.04
CA ILE A 116 8.01 -16.40 -1.03
C ILE A 116 8.75 -17.44 -0.21
N THR A 117 8.04 -18.09 0.70
CA THR A 117 8.54 -19.26 1.42
C THR A 117 7.57 -20.42 1.25
N ARG A 118 8.07 -21.66 1.29
CA ARG A 118 7.26 -22.87 1.23
C ARG A 118 7.38 -23.69 2.51
N ASN A 119 6.24 -24.13 3.04
CA ASN A 119 6.14 -25.09 4.14
C ASN A 119 5.18 -26.24 3.73
N GLY A 120 5.71 -27.41 3.39
CA GLY A 120 4.90 -28.49 2.82
C GLY A 120 4.26 -28.04 1.51
N ASN A 121 2.93 -28.10 1.40
CA ASN A 121 2.18 -27.61 0.23
C ASN A 121 1.71 -26.16 0.38
N GLN A 122 1.99 -25.53 1.51
CA GLN A 122 1.63 -24.14 1.75
C GLN A 122 2.75 -23.21 1.26
N PHE A 123 2.39 -22.22 0.46
CA PHE A 123 3.23 -21.11 0.06
C PHE A 123 2.78 -19.84 0.77
N THR A 124 3.74 -19.13 1.35
CA THR A 124 3.54 -17.84 2.01
C THR A 124 4.18 -16.77 1.16
N VAL A 125 3.35 -15.94 0.52
CA VAL A 125 3.76 -14.75 -0.23
C VAL A 125 3.68 -13.54 0.69
N ILE A 126 4.80 -12.86 0.91
CA ILE A 126 4.86 -11.67 1.78
C ILE A 126 5.26 -10.47 0.95
N MET A 127 4.38 -9.48 0.88
CA MET A 127 4.63 -8.16 0.32
C MET A 127 5.04 -7.21 1.43
N ARG A 128 6.11 -6.44 1.21
CA ARG A 128 6.63 -5.45 2.16
C ARG A 128 6.82 -4.10 1.49
N TRP A 129 6.54 -3.03 2.21
CA TRP A 129 6.78 -1.66 1.77
C TRP A 129 6.87 -0.69 2.96
N ASP A 130 7.47 0.46 2.72
CA ASP A 130 7.59 1.55 3.68
C ASP A 130 6.38 2.49 3.54
N ASN A 131 5.34 2.25 4.35
CA ASN A 131 4.08 3.01 4.28
C ASN A 131 4.28 4.46 4.79
N GLU A 132 5.05 4.62 5.86
CA GLU A 132 5.29 5.87 6.57
C GLU A 132 6.46 6.69 6.00
N ARG A 133 7.22 6.12 5.06
CA ARG A 133 8.42 6.73 4.45
C ARG A 133 9.51 7.00 5.49
N THR A 134 9.68 6.10 6.45
CA THR A 134 10.67 6.21 7.52
C THR A 134 12.08 5.87 7.05
N GLY A 135 12.23 5.20 5.91
CA GLY A 135 13.53 4.76 5.39
C GLY A 135 14.07 3.49 6.07
N VAL A 136 13.22 2.79 6.82
CA VAL A 136 13.56 1.53 7.50
C VAL A 136 13.74 0.40 6.50
N ASN A 137 14.48 -0.62 6.91
CA ASN A 137 14.77 -1.81 6.09
C ASN A 137 14.45 -3.13 6.81
N GLY A 138 13.89 -3.08 8.03
CA GLY A 138 13.52 -4.28 8.76
C GLY A 138 12.46 -5.07 8.02
N THR A 139 12.56 -6.39 8.05
CA THR A 139 11.67 -7.31 7.32
C THR A 139 10.89 -8.24 8.24
N GLY A 140 10.97 -7.99 9.55
CA GLY A 140 10.43 -8.82 10.62
C GLY A 140 8.91 -8.78 10.75
N CYS A 141 8.24 -7.83 10.08
CA CYS A 141 6.79 -7.68 10.12
C CYS A 141 6.24 -7.52 11.55
N SER A 142 6.98 -6.87 12.45
CA SER A 142 6.56 -6.66 13.85
C SER A 142 5.35 -5.73 14.02
N GLY A 143 5.02 -4.95 12.99
CA GLY A 143 3.99 -3.90 13.04
C GLY A 143 4.51 -2.56 13.56
N ASP A 144 5.80 -2.48 13.94
CA ASP A 144 6.48 -1.24 14.28
C ASP A 144 7.09 -0.61 13.01
N ALA A 145 6.50 0.51 12.56
CA ALA A 145 6.90 1.21 11.34
C ALA A 145 8.27 1.92 11.43
N ASP A 146 8.82 2.06 12.63
CA ASP A 146 10.15 2.62 12.86
C ASP A 146 11.25 1.55 12.84
N VAL A 147 10.87 0.26 12.82
CA VAL A 147 11.80 -0.88 12.79
C VAL A 147 11.65 -1.68 11.51
N ASP A 148 10.42 -2.05 11.16
CA ASP A 148 10.10 -2.94 10.05
C ASP A 148 9.23 -2.27 8.98
N LEU A 149 9.38 -2.75 7.75
CA LEU A 149 8.46 -2.47 6.66
C LEU A 149 7.05 -2.98 7.00
N THR A 150 6.04 -2.25 6.55
CA THR A 150 4.65 -2.72 6.58
C THR A 150 4.53 -4.00 5.74
N CYS A 151 3.85 -5.00 6.27
CA CYS A 151 3.71 -6.30 5.62
C CYS A 151 2.25 -6.63 5.25
N LEU A 152 2.10 -7.33 4.13
CA LEU A 152 0.90 -8.08 3.76
C LEU A 152 1.33 -9.53 3.51
N ILE A 153 0.67 -10.46 4.20
CA ILE A 153 0.94 -11.90 4.09
C ILE A 153 -0.26 -12.54 3.40
N MET A 154 0.03 -13.36 2.39
CA MET A 154 -0.95 -14.19 1.67
C MET A 154 -0.46 -15.63 1.69
N GLU A 155 -1.31 -16.53 2.18
CA GLU A 155 -1.01 -17.95 2.24
C GLU A 155 -1.89 -18.69 1.24
N VAL A 156 -1.30 -19.60 0.47
CA VAL A 156 -1.99 -20.39 -0.54
C VAL A 156 -1.45 -21.82 -0.55
N GLU A 157 -2.32 -22.79 -0.77
CA GLU A 157 -1.90 -24.18 -1.00
C GLU A 157 -1.83 -24.45 -2.50
N LEU A 158 -0.67 -24.91 -2.98
CA LEU A 158 -0.38 -25.17 -4.41
C LEU A 158 0.30 -26.52 -4.63
#